data_AF-J9VJ20-F1
#
_entry.id   AF-J9VJ20-F1
#
_cell.length_a   1.000
_cell.length_b   1.000
_cell.length_c   1.000
_cell.angle_alpha   90.00
_cell.angle_beta   90.00
_cell.angle_gamma   90.00
#
_symmetry.space_group_name_H-M   'P 1'
#
loop_
_entity.id
_entity.type
_entity.pdbx_description
1 polymer ?
#
loop_
_entity_poly.entity_id
_entity_poly.type
_entity_poly.pdbx_seq_one_letter_code
_entity_poly.pdbx_strand_id
1 'polypeptide(L)' 'MSFFHVVFVAFVIAAIGAAGWFVTPKGKNQTLLRTSLLLTLACCYLMWAITYLCQLHPLITPRRSDLRMEY' A
#
# COMPACT_ATOMS: atom_id res chain seq x y z
N MET A 1 8.23 -14.11 1.86
CA MET A 1 7.82 -12.71 2.11
C MET A 1 8.93 -12.04 2.91
N SER A 2 9.61 -11.03 2.34
CA SER A 2 10.65 -10.25 3.02
C SER A 2 10.20 -8.79 3.20
N PHE A 3 10.82 -8.08 4.14
CA PHE A 3 10.64 -6.64 4.34
C PHE A 3 11.01 -5.83 3.09
N PHE A 4 11.92 -6.34 2.25
CA PHE A 4 12.31 -5.66 1.00
C PHE A 4 11.12 -5.38 0.07
N HIS A 5 10.07 -6.20 0.07
CA HIS A 5 8.87 -5.93 -0.74
C HIS A 5 8.15 -4.66 -0.28
N VAL A 6 8.11 -4.40 1.02
CA VAL A 6 7.48 -3.19 1.58
C VAL A 6 8.24 -1.96 1.09
N VAL A 7 9.57 -1.97 1.20
CA VAL A 7 10.43 -0.86 0.75
C VAL A 7 10.32 -0.64 -0.75
N PHE A 8 10.31 -1.70 -1.55
CA PHE A 8 10.18 -1.61 -3.00
C PHE A 8 8.84 -0.95 -3.39
N VAL A 9 7.73 -1.40 -2.81
CA VAL A 9 6.41 -0.81 -3.09
C VAL A 9 6.35 0.63 -2.59
N ALA A 10 6.96 0.96 -1.44
CA ALA A 10 7.06 2.33 -0.96
C ALA A 10 7.73 3.25 -1.99
N PHE A 11 8.85 2.79 -2.56
CA PHE A 11 9.60 3.53 -3.56
C PHE A 11 8.78 3.75 -4.84
N VAL A 12 8.09 2.72 -5.31
CA VAL A 12 7.20 2.83 -6.49
C VAL A 12 6.07 3.82 -6.24
N ILE A 13 5.39 3.74 -5.09
CA ILE A 13 4.30 4.66 -4.75
C ILE A 13 4.82 6.10 -4.58
N ALA A 14 5.99 6.29 -3.98
CA ALA A 14 6.62 7.60 -3.86
C ALA A 14 6.98 8.19 -5.23
N ALA A 15 7.50 7.38 -6.16
CA ALA A 15 7.79 7.79 -7.53
C ALA A 15 6.50 8.19 -8.28
N ILE A 16 5.42 7.43 -8.12
CA ILE A 16 4.10 7.78 -8.69
C ILE A 16 3.57 9.09 -8.08
N GLY A 17 3.69 9.27 -6.78
CA GLY A 17 3.29 10.52 -6.10
C GLY A 17 4.09 11.73 -6.59
N ALA A 18 5.41 11.58 -6.77
CA ALA A 18 6.27 12.61 -7.33
C ALA A 18 5.88 12.93 -8.79
N ALA A 19 5.65 11.91 -9.62
CA ALA A 19 5.17 12.10 -10.99
C ALA A 19 3.82 12.85 -11.01
N GLY A 20 2.87 12.44 -10.16
CA GLY A 20 1.57 13.10 -10.01
C GLY A 20 1.70 14.57 -9.63
N TRP A 21 2.67 14.93 -8.78
CA TRP A 21 2.94 16.32 -8.40
C TRP A 21 3.32 17.20 -9.60
N PHE A 22 4.20 16.69 -10.47
CA PHE A 22 4.68 17.41 -11.65
C PHE A 22 3.66 17.44 -12.80
N VAL A 23 2.90 16.35 -12.98
CA VAL A 23 1.92 16.22 -14.07
C VAL A 23 0.62 16.99 -13.78
N THR A 24 0.30 17.29 -12.52
CA THR A 24 -0.97 17.97 -12.18
C THR A 24 -1.05 19.36 -12.86
N PRO A 25 -2.08 19.61 -13.69
CA PRO A 25 -2.21 20.85 -14.45
C PRO A 25 -2.34 22.08 -13.55
N LYS A 26 -1.80 23.20 -14.01
CA LYS A 26 -1.90 24.48 -13.31
C LYS A 26 -3.34 24.99 -13.38
N GLY A 27 -3.94 25.26 -12.23
CA GLY A 27 -5.32 25.73 -12.12
C GLY A 27 -5.72 26.03 -10.68
N LYS A 28 -6.93 26.58 -10.49
CA LYS A 28 -7.43 27.00 -9.16
C LYS A 28 -7.46 25.85 -8.13
N ASN A 29 -7.64 24.62 -8.60
CA ASN A 29 -7.73 23.42 -7.78
C ASN A 29 -6.42 22.62 -7.71
N GLN A 30 -5.30 23.16 -8.21
CA GLN A 30 -4.04 22.41 -8.32
C GLN A 30 -3.53 21.91 -6.97
N THR A 31 -3.57 22.76 -5.93
CA THR A 31 -3.15 22.35 -4.58
C THR A 31 -4.04 21.23 -4.05
N LEU A 32 -5.37 21.36 -4.18
CA LEU A 32 -6.31 20.34 -3.75
C LEU A 32 -6.07 18.99 -4.44
N LEU A 33 -5.83 19.00 -5.75
CA LEU A 33 -5.56 17.76 -6.51
C LEU A 33 -4.24 17.12 -6.06
N ARG A 34 -3.18 17.91 -5.90
CA ARG A 34 -1.87 17.42 -5.45
C ARG A 34 -1.94 16.80 -4.05
N THR A 35 -2.57 17.50 -3.10
CA THR A 35 -2.65 17.01 -1.72
C THR A 35 -3.57 15.81 -1.60
N SER A 36 -4.70 15.80 -2.31
CA SER A 36 -5.62 14.65 -2.33
C SER A 36 -4.94 13.42 -2.90
N LEU A 37 -4.24 13.54 -4.03
CA LEU A 37 -3.52 12.44 -4.67
C LEU A 37 -2.43 11.85 -3.76
N LEU A 38 -1.60 12.70 -3.16
CA LEU A 38 -0.54 12.24 -2.24
C LEU A 38 -1.12 11.57 -0.98
N LEU A 39 -2.19 12.15 -0.41
CA LEU A 39 -2.83 11.60 0.77
C LEU A 39 -3.46 10.23 0.50
N THR A 40 -4.17 10.08 -0.62
CA THR A 40 -4.77 8.80 -1.01
C THR A 40 -3.69 7.73 -1.22
N LEU A 41 -2.62 8.05 -1.96
CA LEU A 41 -1.51 7.11 -2.18
C LEU A 41 -0.84 6.68 -0.87
N ALA A 42 -0.60 7.63 0.05
CA ALA A 42 -0.04 7.32 1.36
C ALA A 42 -0.96 6.41 2.18
N CYS A 43 -2.26 6.70 2.22
CA CYS A 43 -3.23 5.92 2.99
C CYS A 43 -3.37 4.49 2.44
N CYS A 44 -3.47 4.34 1.11
CA CYS A 44 -3.53 3.04 0.45
C CYS A 44 -2.25 2.22 0.70
N TYR A 45 -1.08 2.86 0.62
CA TYR A 45 0.19 2.19 0.91
C TYR A 45 0.28 1.75 2.37
N LEU A 46 -0.10 2.60 3.33
CA LEU A 46 -0.06 2.23 4.76
C LEU A 46 -0.99 1.06 5.08
N MET A 47 -2.22 1.08 4.57
CA MET A 47 -3.18 -0.01 4.78
C MET A 47 -2.63 -1.35 4.23
N TRP A 48 -2.07 -1.34 3.02
CA TRP A 48 -1.43 -2.51 2.43
C TRP A 48 -0.18 -2.96 3.22
N ALA A 49 0.72 -2.03 3.57
CA ALA A 49 1.98 -2.35 4.23
C ALA A 49 1.75 -2.96 5.62
N ILE A 50 0.82 -2.40 6.40
CA ILE A 50 0.50 -2.90 7.75
C ILE A 50 -0.07 -4.32 7.67
N THR A 51 -1.05 -4.55 6.77
CA THR A 51 -1.66 -5.88 6.61
C THR A 51 -0.65 -6.93 6.14
N TYR A 52 0.29 -6.56 5.28
CA TYR A 52 1.41 -7.42 4.89
C TYR A 52 2.37 -7.70 6.06
N LEU A 53 2.75 -6.69 6.83
CA LEU A 53 3.67 -6.83 7.97
C LEU A 53 3.11 -7.74 9.07
N CYS A 54 1.80 -7.69 9.31
CA CYS A 54 1.11 -8.59 10.25
C CYS A 54 1.29 -10.08 9.87
N GLN A 55 1.55 -10.39 8.60
CA GLN A 55 1.70 -11.75 8.09
C GLN A 55 3.17 -12.17 7.90
N LEU A 56 4.13 -11.27 8.07
CA LEU A 56 5.54 -11.52 7.73
C LEU A 56 6.19 -12.56 8.65
N HIS A 57 5.92 -12.47 9.95
CA HIS A 57 6.38 -13.40 10.99
C HIS A 57 5.21 -13.76 11.90
N PRO A 58 4.29 -14.65 11.46
CA PRO A 58 3.06 -14.91 12.20
C PRO A 58 3.36 -15.66 13.50
N LEU A 59 2.80 -15.18 14.61
CA LEU A 59 2.87 -15.83 15.92
C LEU A 59 1.80 -16.90 16.10
N ILE A 60 0.72 -16.81 15.31
CA ILE A 60 -0.44 -17.69 15.37
C ILE A 60 -0.59 -18.35 14.01
N THR A 61 -0.73 -19.67 14.03
CA THR A 61 -1.02 -20.48 12.83
C THR A 61 -2.52 -20.71 12.71
N PRO A 62 -3.08 -20.77 11.49
CA PRO A 62 -4.49 -21.09 11.29
C PRO A 62 -4.80 -22.50 11.83
N ARG A 63 -5.84 -22.63 12.65
CA ARG A 63 -6.41 -23.93 13.06
C ARG A 63 -7.83 -24.06 12.55
N ARG A 64 -8.12 -25.19 11.92
CA ARG A 64 -9.42 -25.50 11.34
C ARG A 64 -9.71 -27.00 11.52
N SER A 65 -10.95 -27.36 11.85
CA SER A 65 -11.36 -28.75 12.18
C SER A 65 -12.34 -29.37 11.16
N ASP A 66 -12.76 -28.61 10.16
CA ASP A 66 -13.82 -28.94 9.19
C ASP A 66 -13.31 -29.07 7.75
N LEU A 67 -12.08 -29.57 7.57
CA LEU A 67 -11.55 -29.85 6.22
C LEU A 67 -12.37 -30.99 5.58
N ARG A 68 -13.02 -30.69 4.46
CA ARG A 68 -13.69 -31.71 3.65
C ARG A 68 -12.62 -32.45 2.84
N MET A 69 -12.57 -33.77 2.98
CA MET A 69 -11.46 -34.64 2.56
C MET A 69 -11.16 -34.69 1.04
N GLU A 70 -11.91 -33.98 0.19
CA GLU A 70 -11.74 -34.00 -1.26
C GLU A 70 -10.80 -32.89 -1.79
N TYR A 71 -10.22 -32.04 -0.93
CA TYR A 71 -9.29 -30.96 -1.33
C TYR A 71 -8.17 -30.73 -0.32
#